data_AF-A0A0N1LRD8-F1
#
_entry.id   AF-A0A0N1LRD8-F1
#
_cell.length_a   1.000
_cell.length_b   1.000
_cell.length_c   1.000
_cell.angle_alpha   90.00
_cell.angle_beta   90.00
_cell.angle_gamma   90.00
#
_symmetry.space_group_name_H-M   'P 1'
#
loop_
_entity.id
_entity.type
_entity.pdbx_description
1 polymer ?
#
loop_
_entity_poly.entity_id
_entity_poly.type
_entity_poly.pdbx_seq_one_letter_code
_entity_poly.pdbx_strand_id
1 'polypeptide(L)'
;MRDPKLLMVKSVLHWAWDPIGVRGVEEARDEYDSYAPNVLELLERSSPEDEVAAYLGWVEVERLGLPHHPDRNADVAALLMELRRLFA
;
A
#
# COMPACT_ATOMS: atom_id res chain seq x y z
N MET A 1 -9.68 -16.69 10.31
CA MET A 1 -10.51 -15.65 9.67
C MET A 1 -9.55 -14.64 9.07
N ARG A 2 -9.71 -14.24 7.81
CA ARG A 2 -8.77 -13.27 7.19
C ARG A 2 -8.95 -11.90 7.87
N ASP A 3 -7.84 -11.25 8.24
CA ASP A 3 -7.85 -9.92 8.86
C ASP A 3 -8.42 -8.87 7.88
N PRO A 4 -9.56 -8.22 8.19
CA PRO A 4 -10.15 -7.20 7.33
C PRO A 4 -9.21 -6.02 7.03
N LYS A 5 -8.34 -5.64 7.99
CA LYS A 5 -7.39 -4.53 7.79
C LYS A 5 -6.34 -4.90 6.74
N LEU A 6 -5.80 -6.12 6.82
CA LEU A 6 -4.85 -6.62 5.83
C LEU A 6 -5.48 -6.71 4.43
N LEU A 7 -6.75 -7.14 4.33
CA LEU A 7 -7.48 -7.16 3.06
C LEU A 7 -7.71 -5.77 2.48
N MET A 8 -8.00 -4.77 3.33
CA MET A 8 -8.09 -3.37 2.92
C MET A 8 -6.77 -2.89 2.33
N VAL A 9 -5.65 -3.13 3.02
CA VAL A 9 -4.32 -2.73 2.55
C VAL A 9 -4.01 -3.37 1.20
N LYS A 10 -4.18 -4.69 1.06
CA LYS A 10 -3.97 -5.41 -0.21
C LYS A 10 -4.79 -4.81 -1.36
N SER A 11 -6.04 -4.47 -1.09
CA SER A 11 -6.94 -3.87 -2.09
C SER A 11 -6.45 -2.49 -2.51
N VAL A 12 -6.01 -1.65 -1.57
CA VAL A 12 -5.47 -0.32 -1.88
C VAL A 12 -4.18 -0.42 -2.68
N LEU A 13 -3.27 -1.33 -2.31
CA LEU A 13 -2.04 -1.55 -3.06
C LEU A 13 -2.31 -1.99 -4.51
N HIS A 14 -3.27 -2.91 -4.71
CA HIS A 14 -3.61 -3.41 -6.05
C HIS A 14 -4.37 -2.39 -6.92
N TRP A 15 -5.28 -1.59 -6.36
CA TRP A 15 -6.14 -0.71 -7.17
C TRP A 15 -5.66 0.73 -7.27
N ALA A 16 -5.07 1.28 -6.20
CA ALA A 16 -4.70 2.69 -6.10
C ALA A 16 -3.20 2.92 -6.31
N TRP A 17 -2.34 2.09 -5.72
CA TRP A 17 -0.90 2.25 -5.83
C TRP A 17 -0.36 1.72 -7.17
N ASP A 18 -0.57 0.43 -7.44
CA ASP A 18 -0.29 -0.28 -8.69
C ASP A 18 0.88 0.25 -9.54
N PRO A 19 2.11 0.26 -9.02
CA PRO A 19 3.27 0.83 -9.71
C PRO A 19 3.64 0.11 -11.02
N ILE A 20 3.33 -1.18 -11.17
CA ILE A 20 3.64 -1.93 -12.40
C ILE A 20 2.44 -2.06 -13.36
N GLY A 21 1.26 -1.52 -13.02
CA GLY A 21 0.12 -1.45 -13.93
C GLY A 21 -0.63 -2.77 -14.15
N VAL A 22 -0.71 -3.63 -13.12
CA VAL A 22 -1.37 -4.95 -13.21
C VAL A 22 -2.79 -4.96 -12.65
N ARG A 23 -3.33 -3.82 -12.22
CA ARG A 23 -4.72 -3.74 -11.77
C ARG A 23 -5.68 -4.21 -12.86
N GLY A 24 -6.61 -5.08 -12.48
CA GLY A 24 -7.57 -5.69 -13.42
C GLY A 24 -7.07 -6.94 -14.13
N VAL A 25 -5.81 -7.36 -13.91
CA VAL A 25 -5.31 -8.69 -14.30
C VAL A 25 -5.66 -9.68 -13.18
N GLU A 26 -6.51 -10.65 -13.49
CA GLU A 26 -7.02 -11.63 -12.50
C GLU A 26 -5.88 -12.42 -11.85
N GLU A 27 -4.89 -12.82 -12.66
CA GLU A 27 -3.74 -13.62 -12.27
C GLU A 27 -2.73 -12.85 -11.42
N ALA A 28 -2.83 -11.52 -11.34
CA ALA A 28 -1.91 -10.64 -10.62
C ALA A 28 -2.56 -9.98 -9.38
N ARG A 29 -3.67 -10.56 -8.88
CA ARG A 29 -4.37 -10.04 -7.69
C ARG A 29 -3.53 -10.03 -6.42
N ASP A 30 -2.55 -10.92 -6.34
CA ASP A 30 -1.65 -11.08 -5.18
C ASP A 30 -0.26 -10.45 -5.40
N GLU A 31 -0.03 -9.76 -6.53
CA GLU A 31 1.27 -9.17 -6.88
C GLU A 31 1.90 -8.36 -5.73
N TYR A 32 1.08 -7.61 -5.00
CA TYR A 32 1.54 -6.72 -3.93
C TYR A 32 1.35 -7.29 -2.52
N ASP A 33 0.91 -8.55 -2.39
CA ASP A 33 0.58 -9.17 -1.10
C ASP A 33 1.76 -9.20 -0.13
N SER A 34 2.98 -9.31 -0.65
CA SER A 34 4.21 -9.37 0.17
C SER A 34 4.53 -8.05 0.89
N TYR A 35 4.01 -6.92 0.42
CA TYR A 35 4.24 -5.59 1.01
C TYR A 35 3.14 -5.19 2.00
N ALA A 36 1.94 -5.76 1.88
CA ALA A 36 0.79 -5.40 2.69
C ALA A 36 0.99 -5.54 4.22
N PRO A 37 1.68 -6.57 4.76
CA PRO A 37 1.92 -6.68 6.20
C PRO A 37 2.73 -5.51 6.78
N ASN A 38 3.77 -5.05 6.09
CA ASN A 38 4.59 -3.92 6.56
C ASN A 38 3.80 -2.61 6.52
N VAL A 39 2.99 -2.40 5.49
CA VAL A 39 2.09 -1.23 5.42
C VAL A 39 1.11 -1.26 6.59
N LEU A 40 0.51 -2.42 6.87
CA LEU A 40 -0.41 -2.56 8.01
C LEU A 40 0.30 -2.26 9.34
N GLU A 41 1.51 -2.76 9.55
CA GLU A 41 2.30 -2.47 10.76
C GLU A 41 2.53 -0.96 10.95
N LEU A 42 2.93 -0.26 9.88
CA LEU A 42 3.11 1.21 9.91
C LEU A 42 1.79 1.93 10.27
N LEU A 43 0.68 1.50 9.68
CA LEU A 43 -0.64 2.04 10.00
C LEU A 43 -1.00 1.81 11.48
N GLU A 44 -0.74 0.61 12.02
CA GLU A 44 -1.11 0.27 13.41
C GLU A 44 -0.25 0.97 14.46
N ARG A 45 1.02 1.23 14.15
CA ARG A 45 1.94 1.99 15.02
C ARG A 45 1.58 3.47 15.13
N SER A 46 0.53 3.93 14.43
CA SER A 46 0.19 5.34 14.28
C SER A 46 1.36 6.15 13.75
N SER A 47 2.14 5.53 12.86
CA SER A 47 3.19 6.22 12.12
C SER A 47 2.61 7.42 11.39
N PRO A 48 3.35 8.52 11.28
CA PRO A 48 2.94 9.65 10.46
C PRO A 48 2.81 9.22 8.98
N GLU A 49 1.96 9.92 8.24
CA GLU A 49 1.58 9.59 6.85
C GLU A 49 2.79 9.53 5.91
N ASP A 50 3.80 10.36 6.18
CA ASP A 50 5.07 10.42 5.48
C ASP A 50 5.87 9.10 5.57
N GLU A 51 5.81 8.36 6.68
CA GLU A 51 6.45 7.05 6.80
C GLU A 51 5.82 6.01 5.87
N VAL A 52 4.49 6.03 5.71
CA VAL A 52 3.79 5.12 4.79
C VAL A 52 4.15 5.46 3.34
N ALA A 53 4.11 6.75 2.97
CA ALA A 53 4.50 7.19 1.64
C ALA A 53 5.97 6.86 1.33
N ALA A 54 6.88 7.08 2.29
CA ALA A 54 8.29 6.75 2.14
C ALA A 54 8.51 5.23 1.97
N TYR A 55 7.76 4.40 2.70
CA TYR A 55 7.82 2.95 2.52
C TYR A 55 7.38 2.52 1.11
N LEU A 56 6.25 3.05 0.61
CA LEU A 56 5.79 2.75 -0.76
C LEU A 56 6.85 3.16 -1.79
N GLY A 57 7.44 4.34 -1.64
CA GLY A 57 8.50 4.81 -2.52
C GLY A 57 9.77 3.95 -2.47
N TRP A 58 10.15 3.48 -1.29
CA TRP A 58 11.24 2.52 -1.15
C TRP A 58 10.94 1.19 -1.87
N VAL A 59 9.70 0.69 -1.82
CA VAL A 59 9.31 -0.52 -2.56
C VAL A 59 9.42 -0.29 -4.08
N GLU A 60 8.95 0.86 -4.59
CA GLU A 60 9.08 1.20 -6.01
C GLU A 60 10.54 1.10 -6.48
N VAL A 61 11.46 1.72 -5.75
CA VAL A 61 12.87 1.79 -6.12
C VAL A 61 13.59 0.47 -5.88
N GLU A 62 13.52 -0.07 -4.67
CA GLU A 62 14.42 -1.15 -4.21
C GLU A 62 13.87 -2.54 -4.50
N ARG A 63 12.56 -2.69 -4.68
CA ARG A 63 11.92 -3.99 -4.95
C ARG A 63 11.46 -4.13 -6.39
N LEU A 64 10.95 -3.05 -6.98
CA LEU A 64 10.37 -3.08 -8.32
C LEU A 64 11.30 -2.47 -9.39
N GLY A 65 12.37 -1.79 -8.99
CA GLY A 65 13.31 -1.16 -9.93
C GLY A 65 12.68 0.00 -10.72
N LEU A 66 11.67 0.64 -10.15
CA LEU A 66 10.93 1.74 -10.75
C LEU A 66 11.35 3.10 -10.18
N PRO A 67 11.12 4.20 -10.91
CA PRO A 67 11.27 5.55 -10.36
C PRO A 67 10.36 5.75 -9.15
N HIS A 68 10.80 6.60 -8.22
CA HIS A 68 9.97 7.04 -7.10
C HIS A 68 8.88 8.01 -7.57
N HIS A 69 7.64 7.80 -7.12
CA HIS A 69 6.48 8.66 -7.42
C HIS A 69 5.91 9.30 -6.13
N PRO A 70 6.54 10.36 -5.60
CA PRO A 70 6.21 10.91 -4.27
C PRO A 70 4.77 11.38 -4.15
N ASP A 71 4.23 12.09 -5.15
CA ASP A 71 2.86 12.60 -5.11
C ASP A 71 1.83 11.45 -5.05
N ARG A 72 2.01 10.41 -5.88
CA ARG A 72 1.17 9.20 -5.84
C ARG A 72 1.28 8.49 -4.49
N ASN A 73 2.49 8.35 -3.96
CA ASN A 73 2.72 7.64 -2.70
C ASN A 73 2.10 8.39 -1.52
N ALA A 74 2.11 9.73 -1.54
CA ALA A 74 1.40 10.56 -0.58
C ALA A 74 -0.12 10.37 -0.67
N ASP A 75 -0.70 10.44 -1.88
CA ASP A 75 -2.14 10.24 -2.09
C ASP A 75 -2.61 8.85 -1.60
N VAL A 76 -1.82 7.81 -1.86
CA VAL A 76 -2.10 6.44 -1.39
C VAL A 76 -1.97 6.33 0.13
N ALA A 77 -0.94 6.95 0.72
CA ALA A 77 -0.75 6.97 2.17
C ALA A 77 -1.93 7.65 2.88
N ALA A 78 -2.39 8.80 2.36
CA ALA A 78 -3.58 9.49 2.86
C ALA A 78 -4.84 8.60 2.78
N LEU A 79 -5.05 7.90 1.65
CA LEU A 79 -6.17 6.97 1.49
C LEU A 79 -6.11 5.82 2.51
N LEU A 80 -4.94 5.23 2.72
CA LEU A 80 -4.74 4.17 3.72
C LEU A 80 -5.04 4.66 5.14
N MET A 81 -4.62 5.88 5.49
CA MET A 81 -4.88 6.50 6.79
C MET A 81 -6.37 6.76 7.01
N GLU A 82 -7.09 7.26 5.99
CA GLU A 82 -8.55 7.46 6.08
C GLU A 82 -9.29 6.13 6.22
N LEU A 83 -8.96 5.13 5.39
CA LEU A 83 -9.60 3.82 5.45
C LEU A 83 -9.32 3.10 6.77
N ARG A 84 -8.11 3.21 7.33
CA ARG A 84 -7.75 2.65 8.65
C ARG A 84 -8.77 3.07 9.72
N ARG A 85 -9.25 4.32 9.69
CA ARG A 85 -10.21 4.85 10.68
C ARG A 85 -11.56 4.14 10.65
N LEU A 86 -11.92 3.49 9.53
CA LEU A 86 -13.16 2.71 9.40
C LEU A 86 -13.07 1.32 10.06
N PHE A 87 -11.84 0.87 10.39
CA PHE A 87 -11.58 -0.42 11.04
C PHE A 87 -11.01 -0.26 12.46
N ALA A 88 -11.13 0.94 13.02
CA ALA A 88 -10.72 1.28 14.39
C ALA A 88 -11.76 0.84 15.42
#